data_AF-A0A9E2JD25-F1
#
_entry.id   AF-A0A9E2JD25-F1
#
_cell.length_a   1.000
_cell.length_b   1.000
_cell.length_c   1.000
_cell.angle_alpha   90.00
_cell.angle_beta   90.00
_cell.angle_gamma   90.00
#
_symmetry.space_group_name_H-M   'P 1'
#
loop_
_entity.id
_entity.type
_entity.pdbx_description
1 polymer ?
#
loop_
_entity_poly.entity_id
_entity_poly.type
_entity_poly.pdbx_seq_one_letter_code
_entity_poly.pdbx_strand_id
1 'polypeptide(L)'
;MSLKYKISFGLNLCIVLAGFLMGASYLARSEITSYHKEVIGVDWAGLAPGVQKLLVILMKGTGDAALVAAVSIGILLLIPFRRRENWARWAILIIGLTLLVPMLIGAVYLASTTGASSPWWLNAVLMLFLIVGFLLSGELNRRPRRIS
;
A
#
# COMPACT_ATOMS: atom_id res chain seq x y z
N MET A 1 -20.25 17.27 -5.79
CA MET A 1 -19.60 16.37 -4.80
C MET A 1 -19.05 17.22 -3.68
N SER A 2 -19.18 16.78 -2.42
CA SER A 2 -18.62 17.52 -1.28
C SER A 2 -17.09 17.60 -1.40
N LEU A 3 -16.49 18.63 -0.81
CA LEU A 3 -15.03 18.75 -0.78
C LEU A 3 -14.39 17.55 -0.07
N LYS A 4 -14.99 17.07 1.01
CA LYS A 4 -14.54 15.88 1.76
C LYS A 4 -14.47 14.64 0.88
N TYR A 5 -15.49 14.42 0.06
CA TYR A 5 -15.52 13.30 -0.87
C TYR A 5 -14.42 13.40 -1.94
N LYS A 6 -14.17 14.60 -2.48
CA LYS A 6 -13.08 14.82 -3.46
C LYS A 6 -11.71 14.56 -2.84
N ILE A 7 -11.49 15.02 -1.61
CA ILE A 7 -10.24 14.76 -0.87
C ILE A 7 -10.09 13.26 -0.62
N SER A 8 -11.13 12.59 -0.14
CA SER A 8 -11.13 11.13 0.05
C SER A 8 -10.76 10.38 -1.22
N PHE A 9 -11.35 10.76 -2.36
CA PHE A 9 -11.01 10.19 -3.66
C PHE A 9 -9.53 10.40 -4.00
N GLY A 10 -9.02 11.62 -3.82
CA GLY A 10 -7.62 11.96 -4.09
C GLY A 10 -6.64 11.17 -3.22
N LEU A 11 -6.91 11.03 -1.92
CA LEU A 11 -6.07 10.25 -1.00
C LEU A 11 -6.01 8.77 -1.41
N ASN A 12 -7.15 8.17 -1.75
CA ASN A 12 -7.19 6.80 -2.23
C ASN A 12 -6.52 6.64 -3.61
N LEU A 13 -6.60 7.66 -4.47
CA LEU A 13 -5.88 7.64 -5.75
C LEU A 13 -4.37 7.67 -5.54
N CYS A 14 -3.86 8.46 -4.59
CA CYS A 14 -2.44 8.44 -4.22
C CYS A 14 -1.99 7.05 -3.77
N ILE A 15 -2.82 6.33 -3.01
CA ILE A 15 -2.53 4.95 -2.58
C ILE A 15 -2.45 4.00 -3.78
N VAL A 16 -3.40 4.10 -4.72
CA VAL A 16 -3.39 3.30 -5.95
C VAL A 16 -2.11 3.55 -6.76
N LEU A 17 -1.75 4.82 -6.97
CA LEU A 17 -0.56 5.19 -7.73
C LEU A 17 0.73 4.73 -7.04
N ALA A 18 0.84 4.91 -5.72
CA ALA A 18 2.00 4.47 -4.95
C ALA A 18 2.15 2.93 -5.00
N GLY A 19 1.05 2.20 -4.81
CA GLY A 19 1.06 0.74 -4.91
C GLY A 19 1.43 0.23 -6.30
N PHE A 20 0.92 0.88 -7.36
CA PHE A 20 1.27 0.53 -8.75
C PHE A 20 2.75 0.80 -9.06
N LEU A 21 3.26 1.98 -8.68
CA LEU A 21 4.67 2.34 -8.87
C LEU A 21 5.59 1.40 -8.10
N MET A 22 5.28 1.11 -6.83
CA MET A 22 6.05 0.18 -6.03
C MET A 22 6.03 -1.23 -6.64
N GLY A 23 4.85 -1.75 -6.94
CA GLY A 23 4.67 -3.09 -7.53
C GLY A 23 5.44 -3.25 -8.85
N ALA A 24 5.26 -2.31 -9.78
CA ALA A 24 5.99 -2.30 -11.05
C ALA A 24 7.51 -2.21 -10.84
N SER A 25 7.96 -1.34 -9.94
CA SER A 25 9.40 -1.18 -9.66
C SER A 25 10.02 -2.44 -9.06
N TYR A 26 9.31 -3.17 -8.21
CA TYR A 26 9.81 -4.39 -7.57
C TYR A 26 9.85 -5.54 -8.58
N LEU A 27 8.83 -5.65 -9.44
CA LEU A 27 8.78 -6.68 -10.48
C LEU A 27 9.86 -6.51 -11.55
N ALA A 28 10.20 -5.27 -11.89
CA ALA A 28 11.23 -4.96 -12.87
C ALA A 28 12.67 -5.14 -12.35
N ARG A 29 12.88 -5.24 -11.03
CA ARG A 29 14.23 -5.36 -10.46
C ARG A 29 14.83 -6.75 -10.66
N SER A 30 16.13 -6.77 -10.93
CA SER A 30 16.98 -7.97 -10.97
C SER A 30 17.76 -8.20 -9.66
N GLU A 31 17.82 -7.19 -8.79
CA GLU A 31 18.51 -7.23 -7.50
C GLU A 31 17.65 -6.61 -6.41
N ILE A 32 17.92 -7.00 -5.16
CA ILE A 32 17.32 -6.37 -3.98
C ILE A 32 17.72 -4.88 -3.86
N THR A 33 16.89 -4.10 -3.17
CA THR A 33 17.15 -2.66 -2.95
C THR A 33 18.36 -2.41 -2.05
N SER A 34 18.87 -1.18 -2.05
CA SER A 34 20.03 -0.78 -1.24
C SER A 34 19.83 -1.02 0.26
N TYR A 35 18.65 -0.73 0.82
CA TYR A 35 18.39 -0.98 2.25
C TYR A 35 18.39 -2.48 2.58
N HIS A 36 18.00 -3.37 1.66
CA HIS A 36 18.12 -4.80 1.90
C HIS A 36 19.60 -5.23 1.96
N LYS A 37 20.45 -4.64 1.12
CA LYS A 37 21.91 -4.89 1.16
C LYS A 37 22.50 -4.41 2.49
N GLU A 38 22.09 -3.24 2.96
CA GLU A 38 22.48 -2.68 4.27
C GLU A 38 22.10 -3.62 5.43
N VAL A 39 20.88 -4.15 5.41
CA VAL A 39 20.38 -5.11 6.42
C VAL A 39 21.16 -6.42 6.41
N ILE A 40 21.49 -6.93 5.21
CA ILE A 40 22.21 -8.19 5.05
C ILE A 40 23.69 -8.04 5.43
N GLY A 41 24.25 -6.84 5.30
CA GLY A 41 25.64 -6.53 5.64
C GLY A 41 26.68 -7.14 4.69
N VAL A 42 26.24 -7.63 3.52
CA VAL A 42 27.11 -8.22 2.48
C VAL A 42 26.70 -7.67 1.12
N ASP A 43 27.69 -7.42 0.26
CA ASP A 43 27.44 -7.03 -1.12
C ASP A 43 26.66 -8.09 -1.89
N TRP A 44 25.86 -7.64 -2.85
CA TRP A 44 25.03 -8.53 -3.68
C TRP A 44 25.84 -9.65 -4.33
N ALA A 45 27.01 -9.33 -4.88
CA ALA A 45 27.91 -10.29 -5.51
C ALA A 45 28.52 -11.32 -4.53
N GLY A 46 28.55 -11.00 -3.23
CA GLY A 46 29.02 -11.90 -2.18
C GLY A 46 27.98 -12.94 -1.74
N LEU A 47 26.73 -12.82 -2.20
CA LEU A 47 25.68 -13.79 -1.89
C LEU A 47 25.74 -15.01 -2.80
N ALA A 48 25.48 -16.19 -2.23
CA ALA A 48 25.33 -17.41 -3.02
C ALA A 48 24.20 -17.23 -4.07
N PRO A 49 24.35 -17.73 -5.30
CA PRO A 49 23.36 -17.52 -6.37
C PRO A 49 21.94 -17.98 -6.02
N GLY A 50 21.80 -19.03 -5.19
CA GLY A 50 20.50 -19.48 -4.69
C GLY A 50 19.83 -18.47 -3.75
N VAL A 51 20.62 -17.83 -2.88
CA VAL A 51 20.13 -16.79 -1.95
C VAL A 51 19.73 -15.54 -2.71
N GLN A 52 20.51 -15.14 -3.72
CA GLN A 52 20.14 -14.03 -4.61
C GLN A 52 18.76 -14.25 -5.25
N LYS A 53 18.55 -15.42 -5.87
CA LYS A 53 17.27 -15.77 -6.50
C LYS A 53 16.12 -15.75 -5.50
N LEU A 54 16.33 -16.32 -4.31
CA LEU A 54 15.31 -16.36 -3.25
C LEU A 54 14.92 -14.95 -2.79
N LEU A 55 15.90 -14.07 -2.53
CA LEU A 55 15.62 -12.71 -2.06
C LEU A 55 14.91 -11.88 -3.14
N VAL A 56 15.30 -12.02 -4.41
CA VAL A 56 14.62 -11.34 -5.52
C VAL A 56 13.19 -11.81 -5.66
N ILE A 57 12.91 -13.13 -5.57
CA ILE A 57 11.53 -13.61 -5.70
C ILE A 57 10.64 -13.20 -4.52
N LEU A 58 11.19 -13.12 -3.31
CA LEU A 58 10.47 -12.60 -2.13
C LEU A 58 10.14 -11.11 -2.29
N MET A 59 11.10 -10.31 -2.78
CA MET A 59 10.86 -8.90 -3.08
C MET A 59 9.80 -8.75 -4.19
N LYS A 60 9.85 -9.58 -5.24
CA LYS A 60 8.85 -9.58 -6.31
C LYS A 60 7.46 -9.95 -5.80
N GLY A 61 7.35 -10.95 -4.92
CA GLY A 61 6.09 -11.30 -4.27
C GLY A 61 5.50 -10.14 -3.45
N THR A 62 6.35 -9.33 -2.82
CA THR A 62 5.93 -8.07 -2.16
C THR A 62 5.40 -7.06 -3.18
N GLY A 63 6.06 -6.95 -4.34
CA GLY A 63 5.61 -6.15 -5.47
C GLY A 63 4.27 -6.61 -6.05
N ASP A 64 4.06 -7.91 -6.20
CA ASP A 64 2.81 -8.51 -6.65
C ASP A 64 1.66 -8.19 -5.71
N ALA A 65 1.86 -8.35 -4.40
CA ALA A 65 0.86 -8.01 -3.39
C ALA A 65 0.46 -6.53 -3.47
N ALA A 66 1.43 -5.63 -3.65
CA ALA A 66 1.17 -4.20 -3.81
C ALA A 66 0.41 -3.89 -5.10
N LEU A 67 0.75 -4.56 -6.21
CA LEU A 67 0.10 -4.37 -7.50
C LEU A 67 -1.35 -4.88 -7.46
N VAL A 68 -1.59 -6.07 -6.89
CA VAL A 68 -2.93 -6.63 -6.71
C VAL A 68 -3.80 -5.72 -5.85
N ALA A 69 -3.27 -5.21 -4.73
CA ALA A 69 -3.99 -4.27 -3.88
C ALA A 69 -4.29 -2.96 -4.62
N ALA A 70 -3.32 -2.40 -5.35
CA ALA A 70 -3.50 -1.18 -6.13
C ALA A 70 -4.58 -1.32 -7.21
N VAL A 71 -4.57 -2.42 -7.97
CA VAL A 71 -5.58 -2.71 -9.00
C VAL A 71 -6.95 -2.89 -8.34
N SER A 72 -7.03 -3.67 -7.25
CA SER A 72 -8.29 -3.92 -6.54
C SER A 72 -8.90 -2.63 -5.99
N ILE A 73 -8.10 -1.82 -5.27
CA ILE A 73 -8.51 -0.51 -4.76
C ILE A 73 -8.85 0.42 -5.92
N GLY A 74 -8.10 0.42 -7.02
CA GLY A 74 -8.37 1.22 -8.21
C GLY A 74 -9.74 0.92 -8.82
N ILE A 75 -10.08 -0.36 -9.00
CA ILE A 75 -11.40 -0.79 -9.48
C ILE A 75 -12.50 -0.32 -8.53
N LEU A 76 -12.32 -0.54 -7.23
CA LEU A 76 -13.28 -0.12 -6.20
C LEU A 76 -13.45 1.41 -6.18
N LEU A 77 -12.35 2.15 -6.34
CA LEU A 77 -12.32 3.60 -6.33
C LEU A 77 -13.00 4.19 -7.57
N LEU A 78 -12.78 3.58 -8.73
CA LEU A 78 -13.28 4.09 -10.01
C LEU A 78 -14.73 3.69 -10.30
N ILE A 79 -15.20 2.55 -9.78
CA ILE A 79 -16.54 2.04 -10.06
C ILE A 79 -17.50 2.25 -8.87
N PRO A 80 -17.52 1.39 -7.82
CA PRO A 80 -18.54 1.48 -6.78
C PRO A 80 -18.37 2.70 -5.86
N PHE A 81 -17.13 3.16 -5.60
CA PHE A 81 -16.92 4.38 -4.83
C PHE A 81 -17.50 5.60 -5.55
N ARG A 82 -17.23 5.79 -6.85
CA ARG A 82 -17.84 6.87 -7.67
C ARG A 82 -19.36 6.80 -7.73
N ARG A 83 -19.93 5.59 -7.68
CA ARG A 83 -21.38 5.33 -7.56
C ARG A 83 -21.94 5.59 -6.16
N ARG A 84 -21.09 6.02 -5.22
CA ARG A 84 -21.43 6.29 -3.81
C ARG A 84 -21.93 5.07 -3.05
N GLU A 85 -21.45 3.89 -3.43
CA GLU A 85 -21.79 2.66 -2.73
C GLU A 85 -21.00 2.57 -1.42
N ASN A 86 -21.69 2.64 -0.28
CA ASN A 86 -21.07 2.75 1.05
C ASN A 86 -20.19 1.53 1.43
N TRP A 87 -20.40 0.36 0.83
CA TRP A 87 -19.54 -0.79 1.09
C TRP A 87 -18.13 -0.61 0.48
N ALA A 88 -17.98 0.20 -0.57
CA ALA A 88 -16.71 0.39 -1.27
C ALA A 88 -15.65 1.04 -0.37
N ARG A 89 -16.02 2.02 0.47
CA ARG A 89 -15.09 2.64 1.43
C ARG A 89 -14.53 1.63 2.44
N TRP A 90 -15.34 0.66 2.87
CA TRP A 90 -14.90 -0.39 3.78
C TRP A 90 -13.99 -1.40 3.07
N ALA A 91 -14.34 -1.81 1.86
CA ALA A 91 -13.51 -2.70 1.05
C ALA A 91 -12.12 -2.09 0.78
N ILE A 92 -12.07 -0.82 0.39
CA ILE A 92 -10.81 -0.08 0.18
C ILE A 92 -9.99 -0.02 1.47
N LEU A 93 -10.61 0.33 2.60
CA LEU A 93 -9.93 0.37 3.90
C LEU A 93 -9.34 -0.99 4.27
N ILE A 94 -10.13 -2.07 4.17
CA ILE A 94 -9.69 -3.40 4.58
C ILE A 94 -8.52 -3.88 3.71
N ILE A 95 -8.66 -3.79 2.38
CA ILE A 95 -7.59 -4.18 1.45
C ILE A 95 -6.31 -3.38 1.73
N GLY A 96 -6.44 -2.07 1.88
CA GLY A 96 -5.30 -1.19 2.16
C GLY A 96 -4.63 -1.52 3.49
N LEU A 97 -5.39 -1.78 4.56
CA LEU A 97 -4.83 -2.14 5.86
C LEU A 97 -4.15 -3.52 5.83
N THR A 98 -4.76 -4.51 5.17
CA THR A 98 -4.15 -5.84 5.05
C THR A 98 -2.80 -5.82 4.31
N LEU A 99 -2.60 -4.85 3.42
CA LEU A 99 -1.30 -4.61 2.78
C LEU A 99 -0.36 -3.81 3.68
N LEU A 100 -0.80 -2.63 4.14
CA LEU A 100 0.08 -1.63 4.74
C LEU A 100 0.50 -1.96 6.18
N VAL A 101 -0.36 -2.61 6.97
CA VAL A 101 -0.04 -2.95 8.36
C VAL A 101 1.14 -3.91 8.46
N PRO A 102 1.15 -5.09 7.81
CA PRO A 102 2.30 -5.99 7.89
C PRO A 102 3.57 -5.38 7.27
N MET A 103 3.44 -4.61 6.18
CA MET A 103 4.57 -3.90 5.58
C MET A 103 5.19 -2.89 6.54
N LEU A 104 4.36 -2.10 7.23
CA LEU A 104 4.83 -1.12 8.20
C LEU A 104 5.51 -1.80 9.40
N ILE A 105 4.90 -2.87 9.94
CA ILE A 105 5.48 -3.63 11.06
C ILE A 105 6.86 -4.17 10.67
N GLY A 106 6.97 -4.82 9.51
CA GLY A 106 8.24 -5.36 9.03
C GLY A 106 9.29 -4.27 8.81
N ALA A 107 8.91 -3.15 8.18
CA ALA A 107 9.81 -2.04 7.90
C ALA A 107 10.32 -1.34 9.16
N VAL A 108 9.45 -1.11 10.15
CA VAL A 108 9.80 -0.52 11.45
C VAL A 108 10.66 -1.47 12.26
N TYR A 109 10.29 -2.76 12.33
CA TYR A 109 11.07 -3.77 13.01
C TYR A 109 12.51 -3.77 12.48
N LEU A 110 12.67 -3.87 11.16
CA LEU A 110 13.98 -3.90 10.52
C LEU A 110 14.79 -2.63 10.79
N ALA A 111 14.16 -1.45 10.68
CA ALA A 111 14.81 -0.17 10.98
C ALA A 111 15.28 -0.12 12.45
N SER A 112 14.46 -0.58 13.39
CA SER A 112 14.75 -0.53 14.82
C SER A 112 15.82 -1.51 15.27
N THR A 113 15.97 -2.66 14.59
CA THR A 113 16.92 -3.70 15.00
C THR A 113 18.25 -3.63 14.26
N THR A 114 18.27 -3.07 13.05
CA THR A 114 19.47 -3.03 12.20
C THR A 114 20.04 -1.63 12.01
N GLY A 115 19.28 -0.58 12.33
CA GLY A 115 19.65 0.81 12.01
C GLY A 115 19.55 1.14 10.52
N ALA A 116 19.12 0.20 9.67
CA ALA A 116 19.09 0.39 8.23
C ALA A 116 18.07 1.44 7.79
N SER A 117 18.35 2.07 6.65
CA SER A 117 17.56 3.14 6.02
C SER A 117 16.24 2.67 5.38
N SER A 118 15.52 1.75 6.03
CA SER A 118 14.23 1.21 5.59
C SER A 118 13.17 2.33 5.48
N PRO A 119 12.45 2.43 4.35
CA PRO A 119 11.51 3.54 4.10
C PRO A 119 10.15 3.33 4.79
N TRP A 120 10.15 3.01 6.09
CA TRP A 120 8.94 2.73 6.87
C TRP A 120 7.93 3.89 6.87
N TRP A 121 8.42 5.13 6.81
CA TRP A 121 7.61 6.34 6.84
C TRP A 121 6.66 6.44 5.64
N LEU A 122 7.03 5.89 4.48
CA LEU A 122 6.14 5.84 3.31
C LEU A 122 4.88 5.03 3.62
N ASN A 123 5.04 3.85 4.23
CA ASN A 123 3.91 3.01 4.63
C ASN A 123 3.03 3.71 5.67
N ALA A 124 3.64 4.44 6.61
CA ALA A 124 2.90 5.21 7.61
C ALA A 124 2.07 6.35 6.99
N VAL A 125 2.65 7.09 6.03
CA VAL A 125 1.94 8.16 5.31
C VAL A 125 0.78 7.61 4.48
N LEU A 126 1.00 6.50 3.76
CA LEU A 126 -0.08 5.86 2.98
C LEU A 126 -1.19 5.31 3.88
N MET A 127 -0.84 4.77 5.05
CA MET A 127 -1.82 4.33 6.04
C MET A 127 -2.62 5.50 6.60
N LEU A 128 -1.98 6.65 6.84
CA LEU A 128 -2.66 7.88 7.23
C LEU A 128 -3.63 8.35 6.13
N PHE A 129 -3.20 8.35 4.86
CA PHE A 129 -4.06 8.69 3.72
C PHE A 129 -5.28 7.76 3.65
N LEU A 130 -5.09 6.47 3.90
CA LEU A 130 -6.15 5.47 3.88
C LEU A 130 -7.18 5.75 4.98
N ILE A 131 -6.72 5.97 6.21
CA ILE A 131 -7.58 6.26 7.37
C ILE A 131 -8.32 7.59 7.17
N VAL A 132 -7.62 8.66 6.80
CA VAL A 132 -8.23 9.97 6.57
C VAL A 132 -9.22 9.90 5.40
N GLY A 133 -8.85 9.23 4.31
CA GLY A 133 -9.73 8.99 3.17
C GLY A 133 -11.00 8.26 3.58
N PHE A 134 -10.89 7.23 4.41
CA PHE A 134 -12.04 6.53 4.98
C PHE A 134 -12.91 7.46 5.83
N LEU A 135 -12.35 8.20 6.78
CA LEU A 135 -13.12 9.10 7.64
C LEU A 135 -13.87 10.18 6.84
N LEU A 136 -13.21 10.78 5.84
CA LEU A 136 -13.80 11.82 4.99
C LEU A 136 -14.92 11.31 4.08
N SER A 137 -14.91 10.01 3.73
CA SER A 137 -15.99 9.37 2.96
C SER A 137 -17.23 9.00 3.80
N GLY A 138 -17.27 9.37 5.10
CA GLY A 138 -18.35 9.01 6.04
C GLY A 138 -19.75 9.47 5.64
N GLU A 139 -19.87 10.48 4.78
CA GLU A 139 -21.17 10.93 4.25
C GLU A 139 -21.91 9.86 3.43
N LEU A 140 -21.18 8.87 2.88
CA LEU A 140 -21.77 7.72 2.17
C LEU A 140 -22.65 6.85 3.08
N ASN A 141 -22.46 6.92 4.40
CA ASN A 141 -23.21 6.12 5.37
C ASN A 141 -24.57 6.74 5.73
N ARG A 142 -24.86 7.98 5.30
CA ARG A 142 -26.13 8.65 5.59
C ARG A 142 -27.23 8.06 4.72
N ARG A 143 -27.98 7.08 5.23
CA ARG A 143 -29.23 6.63 4.60
C ARG A 143 -30.17 7.85 4.44
N PRO A 144 -30.90 7.99 3.32
CA PRO A 144 -32.00 8.96 3.26
C PRO A 144 -32.96 8.64 4.42
N ARG A 145 -33.32 9.66 5.22
CA ARG A 145 -34.40 9.50 6.21
C ARG A 145 -35.60 8.99 5.45
N ARG A 146 -36.04 7.75 5.71
CA ARG A 146 -37.38 7.33 5.30
C ARG A 146 -38.34 8.24 6.08
N ILE A 147 -38.94 9.18 5.38
CA ILE A 147 -40.12 9.87 5.87
C ILE A 147 -41.22 8.81 5.76
N SER A 148 -41.56 8.21 6.90
CA SER A 148 -42.74 7.34 7.06
C SER A 148 -43.97 8.18 7.30
#